data_AF-A0A428SEE5-F1
#
_entry.id   AF-A0A428SEE5-F1
#
_cell.length_a   1.000
_cell.length_b   1.000
_cell.length_c   1.000
_cell.angle_alpha   90.00
_cell.angle_beta   90.00
_cell.angle_gamma   90.00
#
_symmetry.space_group_name_H-M   'P 1'
#
loop_
_entity.id
_entity.type
_entity.pdbx_description
1 polymer ?
#
loop_
_entity_poly.entity_id
_entity_poly.type
_entity_poly.pdbx_seq_one_letter_code
_entity_poly.pdbx_strand_id
1 'polypeptide(L)'
;MKFTSIFYLVLPALALARPSGPCAAATPTPNVDLPACEEVAGSYARYCGRCEHLCADSRQDAKTYEMCINSVFFMANSWDSECWQHGGSDCGPRSIDKVCGPEK
;
A
#
# COMPACT_ATOMS: atom_id res chain seq x y z
N MET A 1 -34.59 -27.45 -15.91
CA MET A 1 -34.85 -27.36 -14.46
C MET A 1 -33.74 -26.52 -13.84
N LYS A 2 -34.11 -25.50 -13.06
CA LYS A 2 -33.24 -24.41 -12.58
C LYS A 2 -32.88 -24.73 -11.12
N PHE A 3 -31.60 -24.96 -10.81
CA PHE A 3 -31.17 -25.23 -9.44
C PHE A 3 -30.54 -23.96 -8.86
N THR A 4 -31.33 -23.27 -8.05
CA THR A 4 -30.94 -22.10 -7.27
C THR A 4 -30.52 -22.61 -5.88
N SER A 5 -29.24 -22.54 -5.55
CA SER A 5 -28.75 -22.81 -4.19
C SER A 5 -28.28 -21.51 -3.56
N ILE A 6 -29.04 -21.03 -2.57
CA ILE A 6 -28.67 -19.91 -1.70
C ILE A 6 -28.23 -20.51 -0.37
N PHE A 7 -26.92 -20.45 -0.08
CA PHE A 7 -26.40 -20.76 1.24
C PHE A 7 -26.53 -19.51 2.13
N TYR A 8 -27.44 -19.56 3.10
CA TYR A 8 -27.51 -18.59 4.19
C TYR A 8 -26.45 -18.94 5.24
N LEU A 9 -25.38 -18.14 5.32
CA LEU A 9 -24.45 -18.16 6.45
C LEU A 9 -24.97 -17.25 7.54
N VAL A 10 -25.46 -17.86 8.62
CA VAL A 10 -25.82 -17.16 9.86
C VAL A 10 -24.53 -16.86 10.61
N LEU A 11 -24.14 -15.58 10.69
CA LEU A 11 -23.04 -15.14 11.55
C LEU A 11 -23.54 -15.01 13.00
N PRO A 12 -22.87 -15.61 13.99
CA PRO A 12 -23.14 -15.29 15.39
C PRO A 12 -22.54 -13.92 15.70
N ALA A 13 -23.41 -12.94 16.00
CA ALA A 13 -23.01 -11.66 16.56
C ALA A 13 -22.51 -11.89 18.00
N LEU A 14 -21.19 -12.02 18.16
CA LEU A 14 -20.56 -11.95 19.48
C LEU A 14 -20.44 -10.48 19.88
N ALA A 15 -21.46 -9.97 20.56
CA ALA A 15 -21.38 -8.72 21.30
C ALA A 15 -20.47 -8.90 22.51
N LEU A 16 -19.25 -8.35 22.44
CA LEU A 16 -18.38 -8.18 23.61
C LEU A 16 -18.58 -6.77 24.17
N ALA A 17 -19.54 -6.62 25.07
CA ALA A 17 -19.49 -5.56 26.07
C ALA A 17 -18.43 -5.96 27.11
N ARG A 18 -17.42 -5.11 27.32
CA ARG A 18 -16.56 -5.20 28.52
C ARG A 18 -16.38 -3.84 29.19
N PRO A 19 -16.24 -3.82 30.52
CA PRO A 19 -16.51 -2.67 31.36
C PRO A 19 -15.40 -1.62 31.29
N SER A 20 -15.76 -0.38 31.59
CA SER A 20 -14.85 0.72 31.94
C SER A 20 -14.01 0.35 33.17
N GLY A 21 -12.84 -0.25 32.93
CA GLY A 21 -11.74 -0.43 33.87
C GLY A 21 -10.58 0.55 33.56
N PRO A 22 -9.65 0.78 34.50
CA PRO A 22 -8.73 1.91 34.50
C PRO A 22 -7.87 1.95 33.23
N CYS A 23 -7.65 3.15 32.70
CA CYS A 23 -6.83 3.48 31.52
C CYS A 23 -5.87 2.35 31.14
N ALA A 24 -6.24 1.56 30.14
CA ALA A 24 -5.28 0.67 29.49
C ALA A 24 -4.18 1.58 28.93
N ALA A 25 -3.01 1.55 29.58
CA ALA A 25 -1.82 2.16 29.03
C ALA A 25 -1.65 1.59 27.62
N ALA A 26 -1.62 2.46 26.61
CA ALA A 26 -1.41 2.04 25.23
C ALA A 26 -0.12 1.21 25.20
N THR A 27 -0.24 -0.08 24.92
CA THR A 27 0.93 -0.94 24.69
C THR A 27 1.77 -0.24 23.62
N PRO A 28 3.04 0.08 23.88
CA PRO A 28 3.87 0.73 22.87
C PRO A 28 3.88 -0.16 21.63
N THR A 29 3.45 0.39 20.49
CA THR A 29 3.55 -0.29 19.21
C THR A 29 5.01 -0.67 19.02
N PRO A 30 5.33 -1.94 18.71
CA PRO A 30 6.70 -2.33 18.42
C PRO A 30 7.27 -1.36 17.39
N ASN A 31 8.44 -0.77 17.69
CA ASN A 31 9.14 0.03 16.70
C ASN A 31 9.69 -0.94 15.65
N VAL A 32 8.94 -1.10 14.56
CA VAL A 32 9.36 -1.93 13.43
C VAL A 32 10.36 -1.11 12.63
N ASP A 33 11.57 -1.63 12.49
CA ASP A 33 12.58 -1.06 11.61
C ASP A 33 12.11 -1.29 10.17
N LEU A 34 11.56 -0.24 9.55
CA LEU A 34 11.09 -0.27 8.17
C LEU A 34 12.26 0.02 7.23
N PRO A 35 12.39 -0.69 6.08
CA PRO A 35 13.38 -0.34 5.09
C PRO A 35 13.13 1.08 4.57
N ALA A 36 14.20 1.80 4.25
CA ALA A 36 14.06 3.12 3.63
C ALA A 36 13.44 2.95 2.23
N CYS A 37 12.46 3.78 1.89
CA CYS A 37 11.84 3.73 0.57
C CYS A 37 12.89 3.87 -0.54
N GLU A 38 13.90 4.72 -0.35
CA GLU A 38 14.97 4.98 -1.30
C GLU A 38 15.77 3.73 -1.66
N GLU A 39 15.96 2.82 -0.70
CA GLU A 39 16.66 1.55 -0.92
C GLU A 39 15.81 0.61 -1.80
N VAL A 40 14.49 0.57 -1.57
CA VAL A 40 13.56 -0.30 -2.29
C VAL A 40 13.24 0.26 -3.69
N ALA A 41 13.10 1.58 -3.81
CA ALA A 41 12.67 2.27 -5.02
C ALA A 41 13.77 2.37 -6.09
N GLY A 42 15.04 2.19 -5.72
CA GLY A 42 16.17 2.20 -6.65
C GLY A 42 16.25 3.48 -7.49
N SER A 43 16.16 3.35 -8.82
CA SER A 43 16.21 4.51 -9.74
C SER A 43 15.08 5.53 -9.54
N TYR A 44 14.01 5.14 -8.85
CA TYR A 44 12.88 6.00 -8.50
C TYR A 44 12.97 6.60 -7.09
N ALA A 45 14.08 6.43 -6.36
CA ALA A 45 14.26 6.90 -4.98
C ALA A 45 13.85 8.37 -4.76
N ARG A 46 14.14 9.25 -5.72
CA ARG A 46 13.76 10.67 -5.66
C ARG A 46 12.25 10.94 -5.55
N TYR A 47 11.42 9.95 -5.84
CA TYR A 47 9.96 10.04 -5.80
C TYR A 47 9.35 9.43 -4.54
N CYS A 48 10.15 8.93 -3.60
CA CYS A 48 9.65 8.33 -2.36
C CYS A 48 8.69 9.23 -1.59
N GLY A 49 9.04 10.52 -1.40
CA GLY A 49 8.15 11.48 -0.73
C GLY A 49 6.79 11.68 -1.41
N ARG A 50 6.67 11.33 -2.70
CA ARG A 50 5.39 11.36 -3.44
C ARG A 50 4.62 10.06 -3.32
N CYS A 51 5.29 8.92 -3.20
CA CYS A 51 4.67 7.60 -3.33
C CYS A 51 4.43 6.86 -2.00
N GLU A 52 5.21 7.15 -0.95
CA GLU A 52 5.15 6.41 0.33
C GLU A 52 3.76 6.42 0.99
N HIS A 53 2.98 7.48 0.78
CA HIS A 53 1.64 7.61 1.36
C HIS A 53 0.68 6.48 0.91
N LEU A 54 0.91 5.88 -0.26
CA LEU A 54 0.14 4.74 -0.75
C LEU A 54 0.35 3.47 0.10
N CYS A 55 1.44 3.41 0.86
CA CYS A 55 1.82 2.27 1.69
C CYS A 55 1.71 2.57 3.20
N ALA A 56 1.00 3.63 3.59
CA ALA A 56 0.83 4.02 4.99
C ALA A 56 0.24 2.90 5.85
N ASP A 57 -0.74 2.17 5.30
CA ASP A 57 -1.41 1.05 5.98
C ASP A 57 -0.57 -0.23 6.04
N SER A 58 0.62 -0.24 5.43
CA SER A 58 1.54 -1.40 5.45
C SER A 58 2.70 -1.21 6.44
N ARG A 59 2.76 -0.08 7.15
CA ARG A 59 3.87 0.27 8.07
C ARG A 59 3.95 -0.55 9.35
N GLN A 60 3.02 -1.46 9.60
CA GLN A 60 3.03 -2.32 10.79
C GLN A 60 3.95 -3.53 10.64
N ASP A 61 4.42 -3.84 9.43
CA ASP A 61 5.31 -4.96 9.13
C ASP A 61 6.31 -4.58 8.02
N ALA A 62 7.61 -4.76 8.29
CA ALA A 62 8.69 -4.36 7.38
C ALA A 62 8.58 -5.04 6.01
N LYS A 63 8.24 -6.34 5.99
CA LYS A 63 8.12 -7.10 4.76
C LYS A 63 6.92 -6.63 3.92
N THR A 64 5.79 -6.37 4.57
CA THR A 64 4.57 -5.88 3.90
C THR A 64 4.78 -4.47 3.37
N TYR A 65 5.45 -3.60 4.13
CA TYR A 65 5.86 -2.28 3.68
C TYR A 65 6.77 -2.35 2.46
N GLU A 66 7.84 -3.15 2.51
CA GLU A 66 8.77 -3.34 1.40
C GLU A 66 8.05 -3.84 0.13
N MET A 67 7.19 -4.86 0.27
CA MET A 67 6.40 -5.39 -0.84
C MET A 67 5.46 -4.33 -1.42
N CYS A 68 4.86 -3.47 -0.59
CA CYS A 68 4.02 -2.38 -1.05
C CYS A 68 4.82 -1.34 -1.85
N ILE A 69 5.95 -0.86 -1.31
CA ILE A 69 6.80 0.11 -1.99
C ILE A 69 7.33 -0.46 -3.31
N ASN A 70 7.80 -1.70 -3.31
CA ASN A 70 8.24 -2.40 -4.51
C ASN A 70 7.11 -2.50 -5.55
N SER A 71 5.89 -2.87 -5.14
CA SER A 71 4.73 -2.93 -6.03
C SER A 71 4.38 -1.58 -6.66
N VAL A 72 4.43 -0.50 -5.88
CA VAL A 72 4.18 0.87 -6.37
C VAL A 72 5.20 1.24 -7.47
N PHE A 73 6.49 1.06 -7.20
CA PHE A 73 7.52 1.42 -8.18
C PHE A 73 7.61 0.44 -9.35
N PHE A 74 7.20 -0.82 -9.17
CA PHE A 74 7.03 -1.77 -10.26
C PHE A 74 5.93 -1.30 -11.23
N MET A 75 4.79 -0.83 -10.72
CA MET A 75 3.75 -0.24 -11.57
C MET A 75 4.23 1.02 -12.29
N ALA A 76 4.97 1.90 -11.61
CA ALA A 76 5.54 3.09 -12.23
C ALA A 76 6.53 2.71 -13.35
N ASN A 77 7.37 1.71 -13.13
CA ASN A 77 8.30 1.23 -14.16
C ASN A 77 7.59 0.58 -15.36
N SER A 78 6.51 -0.16 -15.10
CA SER A 78 5.67 -0.72 -16.17
C SER A 78 5.11 0.40 -17.05
N TRP A 79 4.57 1.47 -16.44
CA TRP A 79 4.00 2.60 -17.17
C TRP A 79 5.05 3.42 -17.92
N ASP A 80 6.23 3.62 -17.30
CA ASP A 80 7.39 4.28 -17.91
C ASP A 80 7.82 3.51 -19.17
N SER A 81 7.95 2.19 -19.06
CA SER A 81 8.31 1.31 -20.17
C SER A 81 7.27 1.30 -21.29
N GLU A 82 5.97 1.25 -20.96
CA GLU A 82 4.88 1.35 -21.94
C GLU A 82 4.93 2.69 -22.67
N CYS A 83 5.08 3.78 -21.93
CA CYS A 83 5.19 5.12 -22.51
C CYS A 83 6.34 5.23 -23.53
N TRP A 84 7.53 4.70 -23.22
CA TRP A 84 8.65 4.69 -24.18
C TRP A 84 8.39 3.82 -25.40
N GLN A 85 7.76 2.65 -25.21
CA GLN A 85 7.43 1.74 -26.32
C GLN A 85 6.44 2.36 -27.33
N HIS A 86 5.62 3.32 -26.89
CA HIS A 86 4.67 4.03 -27.74
C HIS A 86 5.16 5.40 -28.23
N GLY A 87 6.47 5.66 -28.17
CA GLY A 87 7.07 6.92 -28.65
C GLY A 87 6.74 8.12 -27.76
N GLY A 88 6.46 7.87 -26.48
CA GLY A 88 6.22 8.89 -25.49
C GLY A 88 7.47 9.72 -25.18
N SER A 89 7.27 10.74 -24.35
CA SER A 89 8.32 11.58 -23.80
C SER A 89 8.05 11.86 -22.33
N ASP A 90 9.13 12.13 -21.60
CA ASP A 90 9.12 12.41 -20.16
C ASP A 90 8.41 11.31 -19.34
N CYS A 91 8.63 10.05 -19.72
CA CYS A 91 7.84 8.93 -19.22
C CYS A 91 8.08 8.62 -17.73
N GLY A 92 9.26 8.94 -17.18
CA GLY A 92 9.60 8.71 -15.77
C GLY A 92 8.75 9.57 -14.81
N PRO A 93 8.77 10.91 -14.90
CA PRO A 93 7.87 11.74 -14.09
C PRO A 93 6.39 11.44 -14.35
N ARG A 94 6.01 11.22 -15.61
CA ARG A 94 4.61 10.93 -15.97
C ARG A 94 4.10 9.60 -15.42
N SER A 95 4.94 8.58 -15.33
CA SER A 95 4.55 7.31 -14.69
C SER A 95 4.30 7.49 -13.19
N ILE A 96 5.12 8.32 -12.53
CA ILE A 96 4.91 8.69 -11.12
C ILE A 96 3.61 9.49 -10.96
N ASP A 97 3.30 10.44 -11.85
CA ASP A 97 2.02 11.15 -11.81
C ASP A 97 0.82 10.20 -11.93
N LYS A 98 0.96 9.13 -12.72
CA LYS A 98 -0.09 8.13 -12.91
C LYS A 98 -0.27 7.21 -11.72
N VAL A 99 0.81 6.80 -11.07
CA VAL A 99 0.75 5.83 -9.96
C VAL A 99 0.60 6.52 -8.62
N CYS A 100 1.38 7.56 -8.37
CA CYS A 100 1.48 8.26 -7.08
C CYS A 100 0.67 9.56 -7.03
N GLY A 101 0.01 9.93 -8.13
CA GLY A 101 -0.71 11.19 -8.26
C GLY A 101 0.21 12.36 -8.63
N PRO A 102 -0.35 13.49 -9.10
CA PRO A 102 0.41 14.63 -9.58
C PRO A 102 1.21 15.31 -8.46
N GLU A 103 2.31 15.97 -8.83
CA GLU A 103 3.06 16.83 -7.92
C GLU A 103 2.17 18.00 -7.45
N LYS A 104 2.22 18.32 -6.16
CA LYS A 104 1.41 19.38 -5.54
C LYS A 104 2.15 20.71 -5.53
#